data_AF-A0A940VAG9-F1
#
_entry.id   AF-A0A940VAG9-F1
#
_cell.length_a   1.000
_cell.length_b   1.000
_cell.length_c   1.000
_cell.angle_alpha   90.00
_cell.angle_beta   90.00
_cell.angle_gamma   90.00
#
_symmetry.space_group_name_H-M   'P 1'
#
loop_
_entity.id
_entity.type
_entity.pdbx_description
1 polymer ?
#
loop_
_entity_poly.entity_id
_entity_poly.type
_entity_poly.pdbx_seq_one_letter_code
_entity_poly.pdbx_strand_id
1 'polypeptide(L)'
;MKWITVSRKMGTHGSDIAKRVASELGYRFYDTEAINQMAQELGVLDSIRQVDGKTPPLLQRIFSDRPAIYLERLYSVIYELAKKGDAVFLGRGSHLLLRDFPCALHVWVTASPETRIRTLLDQGFTRDAAARAIKRSDDERSAILRFAFGVDWEDPTRYDLVLNMDKLHVDLAVRTVVQMIRSPDISEASAETLRILDTLALTSRAEAALNEATLEHRFAVSFSVSVVAPGKVRVSGRVETEGQRVNAEEVLRAVKGVDVVENAIELVPAVRTAV
;
A
#
# COMPACT_ATOMS: atom_id res chain seq x y z
N MET A 1 5.93 -11.68 -15.25
CA MET A 1 5.62 -10.30 -14.82
C MET A 1 6.68 -9.83 -13.86
N LYS A 2 7.04 -8.56 -13.92
CA LYS A 2 8.03 -7.91 -13.06
C LYS A 2 7.51 -6.58 -12.52
N TRP A 3 7.84 -6.28 -11.28
CA TRP A 3 7.44 -5.04 -10.65
C TRP A 3 8.66 -4.24 -10.20
N ILE A 4 8.55 -2.93 -10.25
CA ILE A 4 9.54 -2.01 -9.69
C ILE A 4 8.82 -1.15 -8.69
N THR A 5 9.35 -1.01 -7.49
CA THR A 5 8.84 -0.06 -6.51
C THR A 5 9.88 1.03 -6.30
N VAL A 6 9.42 2.28 -6.23
CA VAL A 6 10.28 3.45 -6.06
C VAL A 6 9.85 4.24 -4.85
N SER A 7 10.66 4.18 -3.80
CA SER A 7 10.63 5.11 -2.67
C SER A 7 11.54 6.30 -2.96
N ARG A 8 11.20 7.50 -2.47
CA ARG A 8 12.01 8.70 -2.72
C ARG A 8 11.84 9.78 -1.66
N LYS A 9 12.95 10.48 -1.40
CA LYS A 9 12.95 11.78 -0.70
C LYS A 9 12.59 12.91 -1.68
N MET A 10 11.95 13.97 -1.19
CA MET A 10 11.58 15.14 -2.03
C MET A 10 12.84 15.87 -2.54
N GLY A 11 12.84 16.38 -3.78
CA GLY A 11 13.99 17.09 -4.36
C GLY A 11 15.09 16.19 -4.95
N THR A 12 14.81 14.91 -5.18
CA THR A 12 15.78 13.92 -5.69
C THR A 12 15.59 13.53 -7.16
N HIS A 13 14.62 14.12 -7.87
CA HIS A 13 14.14 13.62 -9.17
C HIS A 13 13.58 12.18 -9.17
N GLY A 14 13.34 11.57 -7.99
CA GLY A 14 12.85 10.19 -7.90
C GLY A 14 11.52 9.94 -8.65
N SER A 15 10.64 10.93 -8.71
CA SER A 15 9.40 10.82 -9.51
C SER A 15 9.68 10.76 -11.02
N ASP A 16 10.63 11.56 -11.50
CA ASP A 16 11.01 11.60 -12.92
C ASP A 16 11.72 10.31 -13.32
N ILE A 17 12.60 9.80 -12.45
CA ILE A 17 13.27 8.51 -12.63
C ILE A 17 12.22 7.41 -12.75
N ALA A 18 11.25 7.32 -11.82
CA ALA A 18 10.23 6.27 -11.84
C ALA A 18 9.37 6.31 -13.12
N LYS A 19 8.93 7.51 -13.55
CA LYS A 19 8.16 7.70 -14.78
C LYS A 19 8.94 7.28 -16.02
N ARG A 20 10.21 7.69 -16.10
CA ARG A 20 11.10 7.36 -17.23
C ARG A 20 11.42 5.87 -17.29
N VAL A 21 11.69 5.23 -16.15
CA VAL A 21 11.87 3.77 -16.08
C VAL A 21 10.63 3.05 -16.62
N ALA A 22 9.43 3.46 -16.20
CA ALA A 22 8.19 2.86 -16.70
C ALA A 22 8.06 3.04 -18.23
N SER A 23 8.32 4.25 -18.73
CA SER A 23 8.26 4.55 -20.17
C SER A 23 9.28 3.76 -20.99
N GLU A 24 10.53 3.63 -20.52
CA GLU A 24 11.59 2.91 -21.24
C GLU A 24 11.35 1.40 -21.30
N LEU A 25 10.63 0.85 -20.31
CA LEU A 25 10.29 -0.57 -20.24
C LEU A 25 8.92 -0.88 -20.87
N GLY A 26 8.10 0.13 -21.17
CA GLY A 26 6.69 -0.07 -21.55
C GLY A 26 5.82 -0.59 -20.40
N TYR A 27 6.23 -0.35 -19.15
CA TYR A 27 5.52 -0.82 -17.95
C TYR A 27 4.41 0.16 -17.58
N ARG A 28 3.38 -0.35 -16.89
CA ARG A 28 2.36 0.53 -16.30
C ARG A 28 2.98 1.36 -15.19
N PHE A 29 2.55 2.60 -15.04
CA PHE A 29 3.04 3.49 -13.99
C PHE A 29 1.92 3.80 -13.00
N TYR A 30 2.13 3.48 -11.73
CA TYR A 30 1.18 3.71 -10.65
C TYR A 30 1.80 4.61 -9.59
N ASP A 31 1.43 5.89 -9.60
CA ASP A 31 1.77 6.81 -8.53
C ASP A 31 0.64 6.94 -7.50
N THR A 32 0.82 7.89 -6.59
CA THR A 32 -0.17 8.25 -5.58
C THR A 32 -1.56 8.49 -6.18
N GLU A 33 -1.65 9.18 -7.32
CA GLU A 33 -2.93 9.56 -7.92
C GLU A 33 -3.60 8.34 -8.54
N ALA A 34 -2.85 7.57 -9.35
CA ALA A 34 -3.35 6.34 -9.96
C ALA A 34 -3.82 5.30 -8.91
N ILE A 35 -3.06 5.15 -7.81
CA ILE A 35 -3.44 4.25 -6.70
C ILE A 35 -4.71 4.76 -6.01
N ASN A 36 -4.83 6.07 -5.77
CA ASN A 36 -6.04 6.62 -5.17
C ASN A 36 -7.26 6.49 -6.09
N GLN A 37 -7.09 6.66 -7.39
CA GLN A 37 -8.17 6.50 -8.36
C GLN A 37 -8.68 5.05 -8.37
N MET A 38 -7.78 4.07 -8.44
CA MET A 38 -8.15 2.65 -8.34
C MET A 38 -8.86 2.36 -7.01
N ALA A 39 -8.43 2.99 -5.92
CA ALA A 39 -9.12 2.90 -4.63
C ALA A 39 -10.53 3.52 -4.68
N GLN A 40 -10.79 4.56 -5.47
CA GLN A 40 -12.17 5.07 -5.65
C GLN A 40 -13.01 4.06 -6.45
N GLU A 41 -12.47 3.54 -7.55
CA GLU A 41 -13.17 2.59 -8.43
C GLU A 41 -13.55 1.29 -7.73
N LEU A 42 -12.75 0.84 -6.76
CA LEU A 42 -13.03 -0.35 -5.96
C LEU A 42 -14.02 -0.09 -4.79
N GLY A 43 -14.62 1.10 -4.70
CA GLY A 43 -15.51 1.48 -3.58
C GLY A 43 -14.76 1.64 -2.25
N VAL A 44 -13.44 1.70 -2.31
CA VAL A 44 -12.53 1.66 -1.16
C VAL A 44 -12.41 3.04 -0.48
N LEU A 45 -13.01 4.10 -1.05
CA LEU A 45 -12.90 5.48 -0.52
C LEU A 45 -14.23 6.14 -0.13
N ASP A 46 -15.36 5.48 -0.32
CA ASP A 46 -16.65 6.10 -0.02
C ASP A 46 -16.89 6.30 1.49
N SER A 47 -16.21 5.54 2.37
CA SER A 47 -16.29 5.73 3.83
C SER A 47 -15.46 6.89 4.40
N ILE A 48 -14.73 7.67 3.57
CA ILE A 48 -13.98 8.87 3.99
C ILE A 48 -14.59 10.16 3.40
N ARG A 49 -15.77 10.08 2.78
CA ARG A 49 -16.50 11.27 2.33
C ARG A 49 -17.29 11.90 3.47
N GLN A 50 -16.60 12.56 4.39
CA GLN A 50 -17.16 13.73 5.06
C GLN A 50 -16.11 14.84 5.10
N VAL A 51 -16.57 16.07 4.84
CA VAL A 51 -15.86 17.36 4.79
C VAL A 51 -15.39 17.82 3.38
N ASP A 52 -16.26 18.63 2.77
CA ASP A 52 -15.96 19.75 1.85
C ASP A 52 -15.36 19.50 0.46
N GLY A 53 -15.72 18.39 -0.22
CA GLY A 53 -15.50 18.26 -1.67
C GLY A 53 -14.03 18.28 -2.13
N LYS A 54 -13.08 18.17 -1.19
CA LYS A 54 -11.63 18.05 -1.44
C LYS A 54 -11.16 16.75 -0.83
N THR A 55 -10.31 16.00 -1.56
CA THR A 55 -9.70 14.78 -1.03
C THR A 55 -8.74 15.17 0.11
N PRO A 56 -8.98 14.75 1.37
CA PRO A 56 -8.11 15.13 2.47
C PRO A 56 -6.68 14.61 2.26
N PRO A 57 -5.65 15.35 2.76
CA PRO A 57 -4.27 14.90 2.74
C PRO A 57 -4.11 13.47 3.25
N LEU A 58 -3.16 12.73 2.69
CA LEU A 58 -2.95 11.32 3.03
C LEU A 58 -2.75 11.07 4.53
N LEU A 59 -1.97 11.94 5.17
CA LEU A 59 -1.76 11.88 6.62
C LEU A 59 -3.10 11.97 7.34
N GLN A 60 -3.97 12.92 6.99
CA GLN A 60 -5.29 13.05 7.62
C GLN A 60 -6.20 11.84 7.40
N ARG A 61 -6.05 11.12 6.28
CA ARG A 61 -6.83 9.91 5.98
C ARG A 61 -6.34 8.71 6.78
N ILE A 62 -5.02 8.55 6.88
CA ILE A 62 -4.41 7.51 7.71
C ILE A 62 -4.70 7.80 9.18
N PHE A 63 -4.56 9.03 9.63
CA PHE A 63 -4.84 9.45 11.00
C PHE A 63 -6.30 9.90 11.21
N SER A 64 -7.24 9.43 10.36
CA SER A 64 -8.67 9.62 10.57
C SER A 64 -9.17 8.72 11.71
N ASP A 65 -10.47 8.69 11.98
CA ASP A 65 -11.03 7.82 13.02
C ASP A 65 -10.72 6.33 12.79
N ARG A 66 -10.29 5.93 11.58
CA ARG A 66 -10.22 4.51 11.14
C ARG A 66 -9.00 4.19 10.25
N PRO A 67 -7.78 4.31 10.80
CA PRO A 67 -6.52 4.04 10.09
C PRO A 67 -6.40 2.65 9.45
N ALA A 68 -6.76 1.61 10.20
CA ALA A 68 -6.48 0.21 9.82
C ALA A 68 -7.23 -0.16 8.53
N ILE A 69 -8.51 0.22 8.45
CA ILE A 69 -9.36 0.00 7.28
C ILE A 69 -8.79 0.67 6.05
N TYR A 70 -8.33 1.92 6.18
CA TYR A 70 -7.72 2.65 5.06
C TYR A 70 -6.45 1.94 4.54
N LEU A 71 -5.65 1.38 5.44
CA LEU A 71 -4.42 0.68 5.08
C LEU A 71 -4.67 -0.67 4.41
N GLU A 72 -5.52 -1.53 4.99
CA GLU A 72 -5.88 -2.83 4.40
C GLU A 72 -6.44 -2.66 2.98
N ARG A 73 -7.26 -1.64 2.80
CA ARG A 73 -7.77 -1.19 1.53
C ARG A 73 -6.69 -0.78 0.54
N LEU A 74 -5.78 0.09 0.96
CA LEU A 74 -4.64 0.51 0.14
C LEU A 74 -3.78 -0.69 -0.27
N TYR A 75 -3.63 -1.69 0.61
CA TYR A 75 -2.88 -2.91 0.33
C TYR A 75 -3.58 -3.73 -0.76
N SER A 76 -4.89 -3.93 -0.64
CA SER A 76 -5.69 -4.63 -1.64
C SER A 76 -5.57 -3.98 -3.03
N VAL A 77 -5.54 -2.65 -3.09
CA VAL A 77 -5.39 -1.89 -4.33
C VAL A 77 -4.01 -2.15 -4.97
N ILE A 78 -2.95 -2.12 -4.17
CA ILE A 78 -1.58 -2.36 -4.67
C ILE A 78 -1.46 -3.78 -5.24
N TYR A 79 -2.00 -4.80 -4.55
CA TYR A 79 -2.00 -6.17 -5.04
C TYR A 79 -2.82 -6.33 -6.33
N GLU A 80 -4.01 -5.71 -6.42
CA GLU A 80 -4.83 -5.73 -7.63
C GLU A 80 -4.15 -5.03 -8.82
N LEU A 81 -3.43 -3.94 -8.58
CA LEU A 81 -2.65 -3.26 -9.62
C LEU A 81 -1.46 -4.11 -10.09
N ALA A 82 -0.80 -4.83 -9.18
CA ALA A 82 0.32 -5.72 -9.50
C ALA A 82 -0.12 -6.91 -10.38
N LYS A 83 -1.35 -7.41 -10.19
CA LYS A 83 -1.95 -8.45 -11.04
C LYS A 83 -2.16 -8.04 -12.49
N LYS A 84 -2.26 -6.74 -12.78
CA LYS A 84 -2.55 -6.26 -14.14
C LYS A 84 -1.38 -6.46 -15.11
N GLY A 85 -0.17 -6.73 -14.62
CA GLY A 85 1.03 -6.94 -15.44
C GLY A 85 2.26 -6.25 -14.90
N ASP A 86 3.23 -6.05 -15.79
CA ASP A 86 4.46 -5.32 -15.47
C ASP A 86 4.15 -3.87 -15.08
N ALA A 87 4.78 -3.42 -13.99
CA ALA A 87 4.43 -2.14 -13.38
C ALA A 87 5.56 -1.49 -12.57
N VAL A 88 5.52 -0.16 -12.51
CA VAL A 88 6.34 0.68 -11.63
C VAL A 88 5.42 1.39 -10.63
N PHE A 89 5.63 1.13 -9.34
CA PHE A 89 4.89 1.71 -8.23
C PHE A 89 5.69 2.83 -7.56
N LEU A 90 5.13 4.03 -7.46
CA LEU A 90 5.80 5.18 -6.86
C LEU A 90 5.29 5.47 -5.44
N GLY A 91 5.91 4.84 -4.43
CA GLY A 91 5.68 5.07 -3.01
C GLY A 91 4.57 4.20 -2.41
N ARG A 92 3.80 4.78 -1.47
CA ARG A 92 2.65 4.13 -0.78
C ARG A 92 2.97 2.82 -0.05
N GLY A 93 4.22 2.63 0.38
CA GLY A 93 4.63 1.39 1.05
C GLY A 93 4.66 0.17 0.12
N SER A 94 4.54 0.36 -1.21
CA SER A 94 4.57 -0.75 -2.17
C SER A 94 5.81 -1.64 -2.04
N HIS A 95 6.97 -1.06 -1.72
CA HIS A 95 8.19 -1.82 -1.46
C HIS A 95 8.13 -2.76 -0.24
N LEU A 96 7.25 -2.47 0.72
CA LEU A 96 7.04 -3.33 1.89
C LEU A 96 6.03 -4.45 1.57
N LEU A 97 4.98 -4.12 0.81
CA LEU A 97 3.94 -5.08 0.43
C LEU A 97 4.42 -6.08 -0.61
N LEU A 98 5.29 -5.64 -1.53
CA LEU A 98 5.80 -6.47 -2.61
C LEU A 98 7.17 -7.08 -2.27
N ARG A 99 7.65 -6.94 -1.03
CA ARG A 99 9.03 -7.28 -0.62
C ARG A 99 9.40 -8.73 -0.84
N ASP A 100 8.49 -9.64 -0.54
CA ASP A 100 8.77 -11.07 -0.54
C ASP A 100 8.60 -11.70 -1.92
N PHE A 101 8.35 -10.89 -2.95
CA PHE A 101 8.17 -11.35 -4.33
C PHE A 101 9.50 -11.25 -5.10
N PRO A 102 10.09 -12.36 -5.54
CA PRO A 102 11.37 -12.35 -6.26
C PRO A 102 11.34 -11.62 -7.62
N CYS A 103 10.14 -11.30 -8.11
CA CYS A 103 9.91 -10.53 -9.33
C CYS A 103 9.77 -9.02 -9.09
N ALA A 104 9.90 -8.56 -7.85
CA ALA A 104 9.86 -7.16 -7.47
C ALA A 104 11.28 -6.62 -7.23
N LEU A 105 11.59 -5.46 -7.82
CA LEU A 105 12.80 -4.70 -7.55
C LEU A 105 12.46 -3.46 -6.72
N HIS A 106 13.13 -3.29 -5.59
CA HIS A 106 12.88 -2.21 -4.63
C HIS A 106 13.96 -1.14 -4.70
N VAL A 107 13.59 0.04 -5.18
CA VAL A 107 14.51 1.16 -5.40
C VAL A 107 14.20 2.30 -4.44
N TRP A 108 15.23 2.84 -3.80
CA TRP A 108 15.16 4.06 -3.02
C TRP A 108 16.00 5.17 -3.66
N VAL A 109 15.40 6.33 -3.89
CA VAL A 109 16.09 7.52 -4.39
C VAL A 109 16.26 8.56 -3.28
N THR A 110 17.51 8.90 -2.99
CA THR A 110 17.90 9.83 -1.92
C THR A 110 18.97 10.81 -2.41
N ALA A 111 19.27 11.82 -1.60
CA ALA A 111 20.38 12.76 -1.79
C ALA A 111 20.63 13.57 -0.51
N SER A 112 21.77 14.25 -0.43
CA SER A 112 22.05 15.23 0.62
C SER A 112 20.98 16.33 0.69
N PRO A 113 20.74 16.93 1.87
CA PRO A 113 19.87 18.09 2.01
C PRO A 113 20.21 19.21 1.02
N GLU A 114 21.51 19.48 0.79
CA GLU A 114 22.00 20.54 -0.09
C GLU A 114 21.59 20.30 -1.54
N THR A 115 21.80 19.08 -2.05
CA THR A 115 21.36 18.68 -3.40
C THR A 115 19.86 18.83 -3.54
N ARG A 116 19.09 18.36 -2.54
CA ARG A 116 17.62 18.42 -2.57
C ARG A 116 17.09 19.85 -2.56
N ILE A 117 17.70 20.73 -1.75
CA ILE A 117 17.36 22.15 -1.71
C ILE A 117 17.65 22.78 -3.07
N ARG A 118 18.84 22.55 -3.65
CA ARG A 118 19.20 23.08 -4.97
C ARG A 118 18.18 22.70 -6.04
N THR A 119 17.79 21.42 -6.10
CA THR A 119 16.75 20.95 -7.01
C THR A 119 15.44 21.73 -6.89
N LEU A 120 15.02 22.07 -5.67
CA LEU A 120 13.80 22.85 -5.45
C LEU A 120 13.99 24.35 -5.77
N LEU A 121 15.18 24.90 -5.56
CA LEU A 121 15.52 26.27 -5.99
C LEU A 121 15.39 26.41 -7.51
N ASP A 122 15.89 25.42 -8.26
CA ASP A 122 15.77 25.37 -9.73
C ASP A 122 14.30 25.28 -10.19
N GLN A 123 13.40 24.85 -9.31
CA GLN A 123 11.94 24.81 -9.52
C GLN A 123 11.23 26.09 -9.03
N GLY A 124 11.98 27.12 -8.64
CA GLY A 124 11.45 28.43 -8.23
C GLY A 124 11.10 28.55 -6.74
N PHE A 125 11.48 27.59 -5.90
CA PHE A 125 11.31 27.74 -4.44
C PHE A 125 12.37 28.70 -3.89
N THR A 126 12.04 29.38 -2.78
CA THR A 126 13.07 30.00 -1.94
C THR A 126 13.76 28.93 -1.09
N ARG A 127 14.98 29.21 -0.61
CA ARG A 127 15.73 28.26 0.23
C ARG A 127 14.93 27.81 1.46
N ASP A 128 14.29 28.76 2.14
CA ASP A 128 13.49 28.47 3.32
C ASP A 128 12.22 27.68 3.00
N ALA A 129 11.56 27.99 1.88
CA ALA A 129 10.39 27.23 1.42
C ALA A 129 10.78 25.79 1.05
N ALA A 130 11.90 25.61 0.35
CA ALA A 130 12.45 24.31 -0.01
C ALA A 130 12.77 23.47 1.23
N ALA A 131 13.49 24.04 2.21
CA ALA A 131 13.84 23.36 3.45
C ALA A 131 12.60 22.93 4.24
N ARG A 132 11.60 23.81 4.38
CA ARG A 132 10.32 23.47 5.04
C ARG A 132 9.56 22.38 4.30
N ALA A 133 9.48 22.46 2.97
CA ALA A 133 8.79 21.47 2.15
C ALA A 133 9.46 20.09 2.26
N ILE A 134 10.78 20.03 2.20
CA ILE A 134 11.59 18.82 2.40
C ILE A 134 11.30 18.21 3.77
N LYS A 135 11.44 18.99 4.84
CA LYS A 135 11.22 18.51 6.21
C LYS A 135 9.81 17.93 6.37
N ARG A 136 8.80 18.68 5.93
CA ARG A 136 7.40 18.23 5.97
C ARG A 136 7.19 16.93 5.19
N SER A 137 7.76 16.84 3.98
CA SER A 137 7.68 15.63 3.15
C SER A 137 8.26 14.40 3.84
N ASP A 138 9.42 14.55 4.48
CA ASP A 138 10.14 13.45 5.11
C ASP A 138 9.43 13.03 6.41
N ASP A 139 8.98 14.00 7.23
CA ASP A 139 8.20 13.77 8.44
C ASP A 139 6.88 13.04 8.12
N GLU A 140 6.14 13.49 7.09
CA GLU A 140 4.88 12.86 6.67
C GLU A 140 5.11 11.42 6.20
N ARG A 141 6.16 11.15 5.41
CA ARG A 141 6.49 9.78 4.95
C ARG A 141 6.87 8.88 6.11
N SER A 142 7.72 9.37 7.02
CA SER A 142 8.16 8.63 8.19
C SER A 142 6.99 8.28 9.10
N ALA A 143 6.13 9.26 9.40
CA ALA A 143 4.93 9.06 10.21
C ALA A 143 4.01 8.00 9.61
N ILE A 144 3.76 8.06 8.30
CA ILE A 144 2.89 7.12 7.60
C ILE A 144 3.45 5.70 7.62
N LEU A 145 4.72 5.51 7.28
CA LEU A 145 5.31 4.17 7.19
C LEU A 145 5.57 3.55 8.56
N ARG A 146 5.93 4.36 9.56
CA ARG A 146 6.00 3.91 10.96
C ARG A 146 4.62 3.53 11.48
N PHE A 147 3.60 4.32 11.19
CA PHE A 147 2.23 4.01 11.61
C PHE A 147 1.70 2.74 10.94
N ALA A 148 1.88 2.61 9.63
CA ALA A 148 1.29 1.54 8.84
C ALA A 148 2.03 0.19 8.97
N PHE A 149 3.35 0.22 9.15
CA PHE A 149 4.19 -0.98 9.10
C PHE A 149 5.13 -1.14 10.30
N GLY A 150 5.20 -0.14 11.20
CA GLY A 150 6.13 -0.18 12.33
C GLY A 150 7.60 -0.08 11.94
N VAL A 151 7.93 0.33 10.71
CA VAL A 151 9.29 0.31 10.17
C VAL A 151 9.92 1.70 10.06
N ASP A 152 11.25 1.73 10.14
CA ASP A 152 12.02 2.83 9.56
C ASP A 152 12.19 2.57 8.06
N TRP A 153 11.65 3.49 7.26
CA TRP A 153 11.69 3.41 5.81
C TRP A 153 13.02 3.87 5.22
N GLU A 154 13.88 4.52 6.01
CA GLU A 154 15.22 4.93 5.57
C GLU A 154 16.27 3.83 5.75
N ASP A 155 15.89 2.68 6.32
CA ASP A 155 16.73 1.49 6.43
C ASP A 155 17.08 0.96 5.02
N PRO A 156 18.36 1.02 4.60
CA PRO A 156 18.77 0.63 3.25
C PRO A 156 18.57 -0.87 3.00
N THR A 157 18.48 -1.71 4.04
CA THR A 157 18.29 -3.17 3.89
C THR A 157 16.89 -3.56 3.41
N ARG A 158 15.99 -2.58 3.27
CA ARG A 158 14.64 -2.74 2.73
C ARG A 158 14.56 -2.54 1.22
N TYR A 159 15.68 -2.24 0.59
CA TYR A 159 15.78 -1.93 -0.83
C TYR A 159 16.88 -2.76 -1.46
N ASP A 160 16.67 -3.13 -2.71
CA ASP A 160 17.68 -3.82 -3.54
C ASP A 160 18.65 -2.81 -4.16
N LEU A 161 18.21 -1.55 -4.33
CA LEU A 161 19.01 -0.47 -4.88
C LEU A 161 18.75 0.85 -4.17
N VAL A 162 19.81 1.47 -3.64
CA VAL A 162 19.78 2.85 -3.14
C VAL A 162 20.54 3.76 -4.09
N LEU A 163 19.83 4.70 -4.73
CA LEU A 163 20.38 5.71 -5.62
C LEU A 163 20.57 7.02 -4.85
N ASN A 164 21.83 7.37 -4.58
CA ASN A 164 22.18 8.69 -4.06
C ASN A 164 22.47 9.66 -5.23
N MET A 165 21.62 10.68 -5.38
CA MET A 165 21.64 11.63 -6.48
C MET A 165 22.61 12.80 -6.30
N ASP A 166 23.47 12.78 -5.27
CA ASP A 166 24.50 13.82 -5.08
C ASP A 166 25.50 13.89 -6.24
N LYS A 167 25.78 12.74 -6.88
CA LYS A 167 26.73 12.63 -8.01
C LYS A 167 26.12 11.98 -9.25
N LEU A 168 24.89 11.50 -9.16
CA LEU A 168 24.21 10.82 -10.26
C LEU A 168 23.31 11.80 -11.01
N HIS A 169 23.23 11.62 -12.33
CA HIS A 169 22.24 12.27 -13.16
C HIS A 169 21.07 11.31 -13.39
N VAL A 170 19.89 11.86 -13.69
CA VAL A 170 18.65 11.08 -13.92
C VAL A 170 18.86 9.98 -14.97
N ASP A 171 19.57 10.27 -16.07
CA ASP A 171 19.80 9.29 -17.14
C ASP A 171 20.56 8.05 -16.66
N LEU A 172 21.59 8.24 -15.84
CA LEU A 172 22.36 7.12 -15.30
C LEU A 172 21.50 6.32 -14.31
N ALA A 173 20.75 7.00 -13.45
CA ALA A 173 19.83 6.35 -12.51
C ALA A 173 18.78 5.47 -13.23
N VAL A 174 18.16 6.00 -14.29
CA VAL A 174 17.18 5.26 -15.10
C VAL A 174 17.82 4.04 -15.75
N ARG A 175 18.97 4.20 -16.43
CA ARG A 175 19.68 3.08 -17.05
C ARG A 175 20.05 1.98 -16.06
N THR A 176 20.52 2.35 -14.87
CA THR A 176 20.87 1.38 -13.82
C THR A 176 19.66 0.55 -13.40
N VAL A 177 18.51 1.19 -13.15
CA VAL A 177 17.27 0.48 -12.77
C VAL A 177 16.79 -0.44 -13.89
N VAL A 178 16.80 0.05 -15.14
CA VAL A 178 16.42 -0.73 -16.33
C VAL A 178 17.34 -1.93 -16.53
N GLN A 179 18.65 -1.77 -16.30
CA GLN A 179 19.61 -2.87 -16.39
C GLN A 179 19.35 -3.91 -15.30
N MET A 180 19.12 -3.50 -14.05
CA MET A 180 18.88 -4.41 -12.94
C MET A 180 17.60 -5.23 -13.14
N ILE A 181 16.47 -4.61 -13.53
CA ILE A 181 15.22 -5.35 -13.70
C ILE A 181 15.26 -6.35 -14.88
N ARG A 182 16.13 -6.09 -15.88
CA ARG A 182 16.38 -7.00 -16.99
C ARG A 182 17.32 -8.15 -16.63
N SER A 183 18.00 -8.09 -15.48
CA SER A 183 18.83 -9.21 -15.00
C SER A 183 17.95 -10.46 -14.81
N PRO A 184 18.46 -11.66 -15.12
CA PRO A 184 17.81 -12.92 -14.75
C PRO A 184 17.74 -13.11 -13.22
N ASP A 185 18.56 -12.40 -12.44
CA ASP A 185 18.53 -12.46 -10.97
C ASP A 185 17.21 -11.95 -10.39
N ILE A 186 16.56 -11.01 -11.09
CA ILE A 186 15.17 -10.62 -10.78
C ILE A 186 14.27 -11.53 -11.60
N SER A 187 13.59 -12.44 -10.92
CA SER A 187 12.83 -13.50 -11.57
C SER A 187 11.55 -12.98 -12.24
N GLU A 188 11.02 -13.73 -13.19
CA GLU A 188 9.64 -13.53 -13.62
C GLU A 188 8.68 -14.05 -12.55
N ALA A 189 7.55 -13.38 -12.36
CA ALA A 189 6.48 -13.88 -11.49
C ALA A 189 6.05 -15.29 -11.92
N SER A 190 6.19 -16.27 -11.03
CA SER A 190 5.75 -17.64 -11.26
C SER A 190 4.23 -17.77 -11.08
N ALA A 191 3.64 -18.87 -11.56
CA ALA A 191 2.22 -19.14 -11.31
C ALA A 191 1.89 -19.21 -9.80
N GLU A 192 2.86 -19.60 -8.97
CA GLU A 192 2.72 -19.61 -7.52
C GLU A 192 2.72 -18.20 -6.94
N THR A 193 3.63 -17.33 -7.39
CA THR A 193 3.63 -15.91 -7.04
C THR A 193 2.27 -15.26 -7.29
N LEU A 194 1.64 -15.56 -8.43
CA LEU A 194 0.33 -14.99 -8.77
C LEU A 194 -0.78 -15.51 -7.86
N ARG A 195 -0.75 -16.79 -7.49
CA ARG A 195 -1.69 -17.36 -6.50
C ARG A 195 -1.54 -16.72 -5.14
N ILE A 196 -0.30 -16.51 -4.67
CA ILE A 196 -0.04 -15.81 -3.40
C ILE A 196 -0.59 -14.38 -3.46
N LEU A 197 -0.36 -13.68 -4.57
CA LEU A 197 -0.87 -12.33 -4.77
C LEU A 197 -2.41 -12.29 -4.78
N ASP A 198 -3.07 -13.27 -5.40
CA ASP A 198 -4.53 -13.42 -5.37
C ASP A 198 -5.05 -13.65 -3.95
N THR A 199 -4.40 -14.51 -3.19
CA THR A 199 -4.71 -14.76 -1.78
C THR A 199 -4.59 -13.48 -0.96
N LEU A 200 -3.48 -12.74 -1.08
CA LEU A 200 -3.27 -11.48 -0.34
C LEU A 200 -4.31 -10.43 -0.72
N ALA A 201 -4.60 -10.27 -2.02
CA ALA A 201 -5.60 -9.33 -2.50
C ALA A 201 -7.01 -9.66 -1.95
N LEU A 202 -7.40 -10.93 -1.94
CA LEU A 202 -8.70 -11.37 -1.43
C LEU A 202 -8.78 -11.23 0.09
N THR A 203 -7.74 -11.63 0.82
CA THR A 203 -7.66 -11.45 2.29
C THR A 203 -7.83 -9.98 2.65
N SER A 204 -7.05 -9.07 2.05
CA SER A 204 -7.12 -7.64 2.38
C SER A 204 -8.48 -7.01 2.06
N ARG A 205 -9.18 -7.45 1.00
CA ARG A 205 -10.56 -6.99 0.73
C ARG A 205 -11.56 -7.51 1.76
N ALA A 206 -11.42 -8.77 2.15
CA ALA A 206 -12.30 -9.41 3.11
C ALA A 206 -12.15 -8.83 4.52
N GLU A 207 -10.90 -8.59 4.96
CA GLU A 207 -10.61 -7.89 6.23
C GLU A 207 -11.18 -6.48 6.23
N ALA A 208 -10.96 -5.72 5.16
CA ALA A 208 -11.50 -4.37 5.03
C ALA A 208 -13.04 -4.34 5.12
N ALA A 209 -13.72 -5.27 4.46
CA ALA A 209 -15.18 -5.36 4.49
C ALA A 209 -15.72 -5.70 5.88
N LEU A 210 -15.10 -6.66 6.57
CA LEU A 210 -15.48 -7.01 7.94
C LEU A 210 -15.24 -5.88 8.92
N ASN A 211 -14.07 -5.23 8.83
CA ASN A 211 -13.73 -4.12 9.70
C ASN A 211 -14.68 -2.94 9.52
N GLU A 212 -15.26 -2.75 8.33
CA GLU A 212 -16.32 -1.75 8.12
C GLU A 212 -17.66 -2.16 8.75
N ALA A 213 -18.07 -3.41 8.57
CA ALA A 213 -19.34 -3.88 9.13
C ALA A 213 -19.37 -3.91 10.66
N THR A 214 -18.22 -4.18 11.32
CA THR A 214 -18.13 -4.17 12.79
C THR A 214 -18.27 -2.76 13.38
N LEU A 215 -17.91 -1.72 12.63
CA LEU A 215 -17.98 -0.32 13.08
C LEU A 215 -19.39 0.22 13.19
N GLU A 216 -20.32 -0.26 12.37
CA GLU A 216 -21.74 0.09 12.48
C GLU A 216 -22.34 -0.38 13.81
N HIS A 217 -21.73 -1.40 14.43
CA HIS A 217 -22.26 -2.09 15.59
C HIS A 217 -21.60 -1.69 16.93
N ARG A 218 -20.60 -0.79 16.96
CA ARG A 218 -19.96 -0.26 18.19
C ARG A 218 -19.34 -1.31 19.16
N PHE A 219 -18.94 -2.49 18.69
CA PHE A 219 -18.23 -3.49 19.51
C PHE A 219 -16.86 -3.84 18.94
N ALA A 220 -15.88 -4.08 19.81
CA ALA A 220 -14.54 -4.50 19.45
C ALA A 220 -14.51 -6.02 19.18
N VAL A 221 -14.98 -6.43 18.00
CA VAL A 221 -14.79 -7.80 17.52
C VAL A 221 -13.54 -7.84 16.66
N SER A 222 -12.53 -8.60 17.07
CA SER A 222 -11.40 -8.92 16.18
C SER A 222 -11.72 -10.18 15.40
N PHE A 223 -11.96 -10.03 14.10
CA PHE A 223 -12.00 -11.14 13.17
C PHE A 223 -10.61 -11.42 12.62
N SER A 224 -10.34 -12.69 12.32
CA SER A 224 -9.21 -13.13 11.51
C SER A 224 -9.74 -13.74 10.24
N VAL A 225 -9.17 -13.33 9.11
CA VAL A 225 -9.56 -13.81 7.78
C VAL A 225 -8.39 -14.56 7.16
N SER A 226 -8.68 -15.69 6.53
CA SER A 226 -7.70 -16.44 5.75
C SER A 226 -8.33 -16.98 4.47
N VAL A 227 -7.56 -17.07 3.40
CA VAL A 227 -7.99 -17.72 2.16
C VAL A 227 -7.46 -19.15 2.17
N VAL A 228 -8.37 -20.13 2.26
CA VAL A 228 -8.02 -21.56 2.39
C VAL A 228 -8.01 -22.30 1.06
N ALA A 229 -8.66 -21.74 0.05
CA ALA A 229 -8.59 -22.17 -1.36
C ALA A 229 -8.99 -20.98 -2.25
N PRO A 230 -8.72 -21.01 -3.58
CA PRO A 230 -9.23 -19.98 -4.49
C PRO A 230 -10.73 -19.77 -4.30
N GLY A 231 -11.14 -18.51 -4.06
CA GLY A 231 -12.53 -18.16 -3.80
C GLY A 231 -13.09 -18.56 -2.44
N LYS A 232 -12.37 -19.36 -1.64
CA LYS A 232 -12.83 -19.83 -0.33
C LYS A 232 -12.13 -19.11 0.81
N VAL A 233 -12.89 -18.33 1.57
CA VAL A 233 -12.41 -17.58 2.74
C VAL A 233 -12.89 -18.26 4.01
N ARG A 234 -12.00 -18.42 4.99
CA ARG A 234 -12.34 -18.78 6.36
C ARG A 234 -12.27 -17.53 7.24
N VAL A 235 -13.32 -17.31 8.02
CA VAL A 235 -13.36 -16.27 9.05
C VAL A 235 -13.43 -16.92 10.42
N SER A 236 -12.63 -16.44 11.36
CA SER A 236 -12.67 -16.82 12.76
C SER A 236 -12.67 -15.58 13.65
N GLY A 237 -13.11 -15.74 14.89
CA GLY A 237 -13.25 -14.63 15.83
C GLY A 237 -14.25 -15.00 16.92
N ARG A 238 -14.59 -14.02 17.76
CA ARG A 238 -15.55 -14.20 18.84
C ARG A 238 -16.62 -13.13 18.76
N VAL A 239 -17.88 -13.53 18.81
CA VAL A 239 -19.04 -12.62 18.80
C VAL A 239 -20.01 -12.96 19.93
N GLU A 240 -20.83 -12.00 20.34
CA GLU A 240 -21.77 -12.18 21.44
C GLU A 240 -23.09 -12.79 20.99
N THR A 241 -23.46 -12.59 19.72
CA THR A 241 -24.77 -12.95 19.18
C THR A 241 -24.68 -13.69 17.86
N GLU A 242 -25.64 -14.55 17.60
CA GLU A 242 -25.78 -15.24 16.31
C GLU A 242 -25.99 -14.25 15.15
N GLY A 243 -26.68 -13.13 15.40
CA GLY A 243 -26.85 -12.07 14.39
C GLY A 243 -25.51 -11.49 13.93
N GLN A 244 -24.56 -11.25 14.84
CA GLN A 244 -23.22 -10.80 14.48
C GLN A 244 -22.46 -11.86 13.67
N ARG A 245 -22.62 -13.14 14.03
CA ARG A 245 -21.99 -14.28 13.33
C ARG A 245 -22.48 -14.37 11.89
N VAL A 246 -23.78 -14.24 11.67
CA VAL A 246 -24.43 -14.28 10.35
C VAL A 246 -24.08 -13.04 9.54
N ASN A 247 -24.13 -11.85 10.14
CA ASN A 247 -23.79 -10.60 9.46
C ASN A 247 -22.34 -10.61 8.92
N ALA A 248 -21.38 -11.09 9.71
CA ALA A 248 -19.99 -11.22 9.26
C ALA A 248 -19.87 -12.14 8.02
N GLU A 249 -20.63 -13.24 7.97
CA GLU A 249 -20.66 -14.13 6.82
C GLU A 249 -21.34 -13.52 5.60
N GLU A 250 -22.44 -12.79 5.78
CA GLU A 250 -23.13 -12.08 4.69
C GLU A 250 -22.24 -10.99 4.06
N VAL A 251 -21.54 -10.22 4.89
CA VAL A 251 -20.57 -9.20 4.45
C VAL A 251 -19.48 -9.85 3.60
N LEU A 252 -18.91 -10.97 4.06
CA LEU A 252 -17.87 -11.68 3.31
C LEU A 252 -18.38 -12.26 1.99
N ARG A 253 -19.61 -12.78 1.94
CA ARG A 253 -20.22 -13.26 0.68
C ARG A 253 -20.43 -12.14 -0.34
N ALA A 254 -20.57 -10.89 0.10
CA ALA A 254 -20.67 -9.74 -0.79
C ALA A 254 -19.30 -9.27 -1.34
N VAL A 255 -18.19 -9.77 -0.80
CA VAL A 255 -16.84 -9.39 -1.25
C VAL A 255 -16.53 -10.02 -2.59
N LYS A 256 -16.15 -9.19 -3.58
CA LYS A 256 -15.76 -9.66 -4.91
C LYS A 256 -14.60 -10.66 -4.84
N GLY A 257 -14.85 -11.85 -5.41
CA GLY A 257 -13.91 -12.96 -5.45
C GLY A 257 -14.03 -13.94 -4.27
N VAL A 258 -15.04 -13.77 -3.41
CA VAL A 258 -15.45 -14.78 -2.43
C VAL A 258 -16.60 -15.60 -3.01
N ASP A 259 -16.38 -16.89 -3.21
CA ASP A 259 -17.38 -17.86 -3.66
C ASP A 259 -17.96 -18.65 -2.48
N VAL A 260 -17.12 -18.95 -1.49
CA VAL A 260 -17.49 -19.76 -0.32
C VAL A 260 -16.92 -19.13 0.95
N VAL A 261 -17.77 -19.00 1.97
CA VAL A 261 -17.37 -18.58 3.31
C VAL A 261 -17.42 -19.78 4.25
N GLU A 262 -16.28 -20.08 4.87
CA GLU A 262 -16.19 -21.01 5.98
C GLU A 262 -16.22 -20.22 7.30
N ASN A 263 -17.40 -20.18 7.92
CA ASN A 263 -17.63 -19.42 9.14
C ASN A 263 -17.25 -20.25 10.38
N ALA A 264 -16.08 -19.94 10.95
CA ALA A 264 -15.55 -20.55 12.17
C ALA A 264 -15.56 -19.57 13.35
N ILE A 265 -16.49 -18.61 13.36
CA ILE A 265 -16.68 -17.65 14.45
C ILE A 265 -17.33 -18.33 15.65
N GLU A 266 -16.76 -18.14 16.83
CA GLU A 266 -17.26 -18.66 18.10
C GLU A 266 -18.27 -17.70 18.74
N LEU A 267 -19.36 -18.25 19.28
CA LEU A 267 -20.29 -17.52 20.13
C LEU A 267 -19.77 -17.51 21.57
N VAL A 268 -19.48 -16.32 22.09
CA VAL A 268 -19.06 -16.10 23.48
C VAL A 268 -20.03 -15.09 24.09
N PRO A 269 -21.08 -15.54 24.79
CA PRO A 269 -22.04 -14.64 25.43
C PRO A 269 -21.34 -13.72 26.43
N ALA A 270 -21.71 -12.44 26.45
CA ALA A 270 -21.19 -11.50 27.44
C ALA A 270 -21.48 -12.02 28.86
N VAL A 271 -20.44 -12.20 29.66
CA VAL A 271 -20.59 -12.53 31.08
C VAL A 271 -21.22 -11.31 31.74
N ARG A 272 -22.52 -11.36 32.03
CA ARG A 272 -23.14 -10.40 32.95
C ARG A 272 -22.51 -10.61 34.32
N THR A 273 -21.52 -9.80 34.69
CA THR A 273 -21.16 -9.63 36.10
C THR A 273 -22.41 -9.11 36.79
N ALA A 274 -23.07 -9.99 37.55
CA ALA A 274 -24.14 -9.61 38.45
C ALA A 274 -23.54 -8.64 39.47
N VAL A 275 -24.02 -7.39 39.43
CA VAL A 275 -23.87 -6.41 40.52
C VAL A 275 -25.16 -6.42 41.30
#